data_AF-A0A665V6K4-F1
#
_entry.id   AF-A0A665V6K4-F1
#
_cell.length_a   1.000
_cell.length_b   1.000
_cell.length_c   1.000
_cell.angle_alpha   90.00
_cell.angle_beta   90.00
_cell.angle_gamma   90.00
#
_symmetry.space_group_name_H-M   'P 1'
#
loop_
_entity.id
_entity.type
_entity.pdbx_description
1 polymer ?
#
loop_
_entity_poly.entity_id
_entity_poly.type
_entity_poly.pdbx_seq_one_letter_code
_entity_poly.pdbx_strand_id
1 'polypeptide(L)'
;MADKEKRRSGLIPPGMPEGKATKSDSDRDFLSQAGVGELLRGAILKMVEARSDDPIGFLADHFCNLASVSETGTAGCSDGEPLNSGPMSAGAQEQQRLNRALWHLRLAHHSQRSAFSNNVRVAYDLLNLTGPHRSPGELPEGPDGSCSNSPTEGGGEGGGGGGGGVRGGLYTQALQCLCSEGGVPASTSAPLLRRLHCQDHEAVPYDVFRHGVLTCAVFSDYIRQAQRLYAEVCCPDEGPASRGLCLAVLETLKEALETSQGCDANVCVNANTKNNSSLETNVKAICYLEASAKLSPCKLAQAMSGAHLRGTGGNMDAKEFEDAAAELFITRVKVVS
;
A
#
# COMPACT_ATOMS: atom_id res chain seq x y z
N MET A 1 93.28 -11.77 36.87
CA MET A 1 93.56 -12.00 35.44
C MET A 1 93.09 -13.40 35.06
N ALA A 2 91.96 -13.52 34.37
CA ALA A 2 91.65 -14.67 33.51
C ALA A 2 90.45 -14.30 32.65
N ASP A 3 90.68 -14.45 31.36
CA ASP A 3 89.90 -14.11 30.18
C ASP A 3 88.76 -15.12 29.95
N LYS A 4 87.60 -14.68 29.43
CA LYS A 4 86.92 -15.37 28.31
C LYS A 4 85.69 -14.62 27.79
N GLU A 5 85.86 -14.07 26.59
CA GLU A 5 84.82 -13.63 25.66
C GLU A 5 84.20 -14.83 24.89
N LYS A 6 82.86 -14.89 24.75
CA LYS A 6 82.22 -15.46 23.54
C LYS A 6 80.74 -15.05 23.36
N ARG A 7 80.55 -14.08 22.47
CA ARG A 7 79.54 -13.91 21.39
C ARG A 7 78.12 -14.53 21.53
N ARG A 8 77.15 -13.60 21.62
CA ARG A 8 75.88 -13.42 20.86
C ARG A 8 75.14 -14.67 20.33
N SER A 9 73.93 -14.90 20.85
CA SER A 9 72.84 -15.65 20.21
C SER A 9 71.60 -14.76 20.10
N GLY A 10 70.83 -14.94 19.02
CA GLY A 10 69.78 -14.04 18.54
C GLY A 10 68.41 -14.14 19.23
N LEU A 11 67.50 -13.29 18.72
CA LEU A 11 66.02 -13.23 18.88
C LEU A 11 65.40 -14.63 19.07
N ILE A 12 64.36 -14.89 19.89
CA ILE A 12 63.03 -14.28 20.09
C ILE A 12 62.51 -14.72 21.50
N PRO A 13 61.72 -13.93 22.25
CA PRO A 13 60.84 -14.47 23.30
C PRO A 13 59.36 -14.53 22.83
N PRO A 14 58.65 -15.66 23.05
CA PRO A 14 57.19 -15.69 23.05
C PRO A 14 56.66 -15.57 24.49
N GLY A 15 55.62 -14.78 24.70
CA GLY A 15 54.92 -14.71 25.99
C GLY A 15 53.99 -13.52 26.09
N MET A 16 52.74 -13.72 25.66
CA MET A 16 51.59 -12.80 25.69
C MET A 16 51.35 -12.16 27.07
N PRO A 17 50.67 -11.00 27.09
CA PRO A 17 49.54 -10.81 27.98
C PRO A 17 48.22 -10.70 27.20
N GLU A 18 47.17 -10.82 28.00
CA GLU A 18 45.76 -11.03 27.70
C GLU A 18 45.08 -9.99 26.79
N GLY A 19 43.89 -10.38 26.31
CA GLY A 19 42.82 -9.43 25.95
C GLY A 19 42.61 -9.22 24.47
N LYS A 20 41.83 -10.10 23.83
CA LYS A 20 41.22 -9.80 22.52
C LYS A 20 39.73 -10.07 22.55
N ALA A 21 39.03 -9.22 23.30
CA ALA A 21 37.59 -9.00 23.21
C ALA A 21 37.38 -7.49 23.08
N THR A 22 37.64 -6.91 21.91
CA THR A 22 37.55 -5.44 21.72
C THR A 22 37.08 -4.99 20.34
N LYS A 23 36.63 -5.90 19.47
CA LYS A 23 36.10 -5.53 18.15
C LYS A 23 34.57 -5.39 18.12
N SER A 24 33.86 -6.08 19.00
CA SER A 24 32.40 -6.06 19.06
C SER A 24 31.83 -4.80 19.72
N ASP A 25 32.54 -4.21 20.69
CA ASP A 25 32.09 -2.94 21.30
C ASP A 25 32.25 -1.76 20.34
N SER A 26 33.34 -1.71 19.55
CA SER A 26 33.54 -0.63 18.56
C SER A 26 32.47 -0.64 17.47
N ASP A 27 32.11 -1.82 16.97
CA ASP A 27 31.12 -1.96 15.90
C ASP A 27 29.71 -1.67 16.44
N ARG A 28 29.39 -2.11 17.67
CA ARG A 28 28.10 -1.80 18.31
C ARG A 28 27.95 -0.30 18.60
N ASP A 29 29.00 0.35 19.08
CA ASP A 29 29.00 1.78 19.38
C ASP A 29 28.91 2.61 18.09
N PHE A 30 29.60 2.19 17.03
CA PHE A 30 29.49 2.80 15.70
C PHE A 30 28.06 2.72 15.14
N LEU A 31 27.44 1.53 15.18
CA LEU A 31 26.05 1.36 14.71
C LEU A 31 25.05 2.15 15.55
N SER A 32 25.32 2.28 16.86
CA SER A 32 24.51 3.08 17.77
C SER A 32 24.63 4.57 17.46
N GLN A 33 25.84 5.08 17.22
CA GLN A 33 26.08 6.47 16.80
C GLN A 33 25.51 6.77 15.41
N ALA A 34 25.52 5.80 14.50
CA ALA A 34 24.91 5.91 13.18
C ALA A 34 23.37 5.86 13.21
N GLY A 35 22.75 5.71 14.39
CA GLY A 35 21.28 5.73 14.53
C GLY A 35 20.56 4.49 13.98
N VAL A 36 21.29 3.41 13.68
CA VAL A 36 20.73 2.20 13.04
C VAL A 36 19.63 1.57 13.90
N GLY A 37 19.74 1.66 15.24
CA GLY A 37 18.73 1.15 16.16
C GLY A 37 17.36 1.82 16.01
N GLU A 38 17.32 3.14 15.80
CA GLU A 38 16.06 3.87 15.61
C GLU A 38 15.46 3.59 14.22
N LEU A 39 16.30 3.49 13.20
CA LEU A 39 15.89 3.11 11.85
C LEU A 39 15.29 1.70 11.81
N LEU A 40 15.90 0.74 12.52
CA LEU A 40 15.39 -0.63 12.62
C LEU A 40 14.09 -0.69 13.44
N ARG A 41 14.01 0.04 14.57
CA ARG A 41 12.77 0.14 15.36
C ARG A 41 11.62 0.71 14.53
N GLY A 42 11.88 1.76 13.75
CA GLY A 42 10.91 2.35 12.83
C GLY A 42 10.44 1.34 11.78
N ALA A 43 11.37 0.60 11.17
CA ALA A 43 11.04 -0.42 10.18
C ALA A 43 10.22 -1.59 10.76
N ILE A 44 10.57 -2.06 11.97
CA ILE A 44 9.81 -3.10 12.68
C ILE A 44 8.40 -2.61 13.04
N LEU A 45 8.27 -1.36 13.52
CA LEU A 45 6.97 -0.78 13.80
C LEU A 45 6.10 -0.74 12.55
N LYS A 46 6.68 -0.33 11.40
CA LYS A 46 6.00 -0.32 10.11
C LYS A 46 5.59 -1.71 9.64
N MET A 47 6.44 -2.72 9.83
CA MET A 47 6.13 -4.11 9.52
C MET A 47 4.95 -4.62 10.36
N VAL A 48 4.90 -4.28 11.65
CA VAL A 48 3.79 -4.65 12.56
C VAL A 48 2.50 -3.91 12.18
N GLU A 49 2.58 -2.62 11.85
CA GLU A 49 1.44 -1.81 11.37
C GLU A 49 0.86 -2.36 10.05
N ALA A 50 1.72 -2.79 9.15
CA ALA A 50 1.36 -3.34 7.84
C ALA A 50 0.76 -4.76 7.91
N ARG A 51 1.13 -5.55 8.92
CA ARG A 51 0.76 -6.99 9.03
C ARG A 51 1.12 -7.79 7.78
N SER A 52 2.33 -7.57 7.25
CA SER A 52 2.81 -8.28 6.05
C SER A 52 2.84 -9.80 6.28
N ASP A 53 2.34 -10.56 5.30
CA ASP A 53 2.50 -12.03 5.27
C ASP A 53 3.98 -12.42 5.02
N ASP A 54 4.77 -11.56 4.34
CA ASP A 54 6.23 -11.69 4.18
C ASP A 54 6.96 -10.51 4.88
N PRO A 55 7.39 -10.68 6.13
CA PRO A 55 8.07 -9.63 6.88
C PRO A 55 9.47 -9.30 6.33
N ILE A 56 10.17 -10.27 5.73
CA ILE A 56 11.55 -10.08 5.25
C ILE A 56 11.55 -9.33 3.92
N GLY A 57 10.70 -9.73 2.98
CA GLY A 57 10.50 -8.99 1.73
C GLY A 57 10.05 -7.56 1.99
N PHE A 58 9.11 -7.36 2.93
CA PHE A 58 8.67 -6.02 3.33
C PHE A 58 9.81 -5.13 3.82
N LEU A 59 10.70 -5.65 4.68
CA LEU A 59 11.83 -4.88 5.20
C LEU A 59 12.83 -4.53 4.10
N ALA A 60 13.12 -5.45 3.17
CA ALA A 60 13.99 -5.19 2.04
C ALA A 60 13.43 -4.04 1.18
N ASP A 61 12.16 -4.12 0.81
CA ASP A 61 11.48 -3.05 0.05
C ASP A 61 11.44 -1.74 0.82
N HIS A 62 11.20 -1.78 2.14
CA HIS A 62 11.16 -0.60 2.98
C HIS A 62 12.49 0.14 2.99
N PHE A 63 13.61 -0.57 3.15
CA PHE A 63 14.94 0.07 3.11
C PHE A 63 15.32 0.55 1.72
N CYS A 64 14.98 -0.18 0.66
CA CYS A 64 15.15 0.28 -0.72
C CYS A 64 14.40 1.60 -0.97
N ASN A 65 13.13 1.69 -0.57
CA ASN A 65 12.33 2.90 -0.72
C ASN A 65 12.87 4.07 0.12
N LEU A 66 13.32 3.81 1.35
CA LEU A 66 13.97 4.84 2.18
C LEU A 66 15.25 5.39 1.55
N ALA A 67 16.08 4.52 0.97
CA ALA A 67 17.30 4.94 0.27
C ALA A 67 16.98 5.85 -0.92
N SER A 68 15.98 5.50 -1.74
CA SER A 68 15.54 6.31 -2.87
C SER A 68 14.96 7.68 -2.48
N VAL A 69 14.48 7.85 -1.24
CA VAL A 69 14.04 9.17 -0.74
C VAL A 69 15.24 10.08 -0.43
N SER A 70 16.35 9.52 0.06
CA SER A 70 17.53 10.30 0.45
C SER A 70 18.26 10.93 -0.75
N GLU A 71 18.22 10.28 -1.92
CA GLU A 71 18.88 10.76 -3.15
C GLU A 71 18.16 11.95 -3.80
N THR A 72 16.86 12.12 -3.53
CA THR A 72 16.05 13.23 -4.08
C THR A 72 15.96 14.43 -3.14
N GLY A 73 16.50 14.32 -1.91
CA GLY A 73 16.28 15.28 -0.82
C GLY A 73 17.50 16.09 -0.37
N THR A 74 18.70 15.88 -0.95
CA THR A 74 19.91 16.55 -0.45
C THR A 74 20.49 17.53 -1.49
N ALA A 75 19.80 18.65 -1.70
CA ALA A 75 20.43 19.87 -2.20
C ALA A 75 21.23 20.51 -1.05
N GLY A 76 22.32 19.86 -0.64
CA GLY A 76 23.26 20.33 0.36
C GLY A 76 24.65 20.31 -0.23
N CYS A 77 25.26 21.48 -0.36
CA CYS A 77 26.55 21.74 -0.99
C CYS A 77 27.65 20.73 -0.60
N SER A 78 28.06 19.91 -1.57
CA SER A 78 29.38 19.28 -1.59
C SER A 78 29.91 19.44 -2.99
N ASP A 79 30.97 20.22 -3.12
CA ASP A 79 31.76 20.40 -4.33
C ASP A 79 32.43 19.07 -4.68
N GLY A 80 31.80 18.32 -5.58
CA GLY A 80 32.26 17.02 -6.06
C GLY A 80 31.40 16.64 -7.26
N GLU A 81 32.04 16.55 -8.42
CA GLU A 81 31.39 16.38 -9.73
C GLU A 81 30.29 15.30 -9.72
N PRO A 82 29.07 15.61 -10.21
CA PRO A 82 28.03 14.62 -10.41
C PRO A 82 28.38 13.81 -11.67
N LEU A 83 29.06 12.69 -11.49
CA LEU A 83 29.19 11.69 -12.56
C LEU A 83 27.83 11.01 -12.77
N ASN A 84 27.12 11.52 -13.78
CA ASN A 84 26.29 10.74 -14.70
C ASN A 84 25.01 10.11 -14.14
N SER A 85 24.05 10.94 -13.71
CA SER A 85 22.63 10.63 -13.83
C SER A 85 22.06 11.46 -14.98
N GLY A 86 21.99 10.87 -16.19
CA GLY A 86 21.27 11.50 -17.30
C GLY A 86 19.82 11.82 -16.90
N PRO A 87 19.16 12.81 -17.54
CA PRO A 87 17.79 13.16 -17.20
C PRO A 87 16.91 11.91 -17.31
N MET A 88 16.35 11.46 -16.17
CA MET A 88 15.39 10.36 -16.18
C MET A 88 14.24 10.72 -17.11
N SER A 89 13.86 9.78 -17.98
CA SER A 89 12.68 9.93 -18.83
C SER A 89 11.46 10.24 -17.96
N ALA A 90 10.56 11.10 -18.44
CA ALA A 90 9.34 11.48 -17.72
C ALA A 90 8.54 10.26 -17.23
N GLY A 91 8.50 9.18 -18.03
CA GLY A 91 7.83 7.93 -17.65
C GLY A 91 8.54 7.16 -16.51
N ALA A 92 9.87 7.24 -16.42
CA ALA A 92 10.62 6.62 -15.31
C ALA A 92 10.38 7.36 -13.99
N GLN A 93 10.27 8.69 -14.05
CA GLN A 93 9.92 9.51 -12.88
C GLN A 93 8.48 9.26 -12.42
N GLU A 94 7.54 9.11 -13.36
CA GLU A 94 6.14 8.78 -13.07
C GLU A 94 6.03 7.39 -12.40
N GLN A 95 6.72 6.38 -12.93
CA GLN A 95 6.74 5.05 -12.33
C GLN A 95 7.36 5.05 -10.93
N GLN A 96 8.43 5.83 -10.69
CA GLN A 96 9.02 5.96 -9.36
C GLN A 96 8.04 6.59 -8.35
N ARG A 97 7.27 7.60 -8.76
CA ARG A 97 6.23 8.22 -7.92
C ARG A 97 5.12 7.22 -7.61
N LEU A 98 4.69 6.43 -8.59
CA LEU A 98 3.71 5.37 -8.38
C LEU A 98 4.21 4.33 -7.38
N ASN A 99 5.44 3.84 -7.55
CA ASN A 99 6.04 2.88 -6.62
C ASN A 99 6.10 3.44 -5.19
N ARG A 100 6.45 4.73 -5.04
CA ARG A 100 6.47 5.40 -3.73
C ARG A 100 5.06 5.57 -3.15
N ALA A 101 4.08 5.92 -3.95
CA ALA A 101 2.69 6.01 -3.52
C ALA A 101 2.18 4.64 -3.03
N LEU A 102 2.42 3.58 -3.80
CA LEU A 102 2.07 2.20 -3.42
C LEU A 102 2.78 1.77 -2.14
N TRP A 103 4.07 2.11 -1.98
CA TRP A 103 4.79 1.86 -0.74
C TRP A 103 4.08 2.48 0.46
N HIS A 104 3.71 3.77 0.39
CA HIS A 104 2.95 4.42 1.46
C HIS A 104 1.64 3.69 1.77
N LEU A 105 0.88 3.29 0.74
CA LEU A 105 -0.38 2.56 0.92
C LEU A 105 -0.21 1.22 1.65
N ARG A 106 0.95 0.57 1.54
CA ARG A 106 1.26 -0.70 2.21
C ARG A 106 1.81 -0.54 3.63
N LEU A 107 2.17 0.66 4.06
CA LEU A 107 2.77 0.88 5.39
C LEU A 107 1.80 0.67 6.56
N ALA A 108 0.50 0.52 6.31
CA ALA A 108 -0.48 0.26 7.35
C ALA A 108 -1.62 -0.61 6.80
N HIS A 109 -2.06 -1.57 7.59
CA HIS A 109 -3.28 -2.31 7.29
C HIS A 109 -4.49 -1.37 7.30
N HIS A 110 -5.46 -1.59 6.40
CA HIS A 110 -6.61 -0.71 6.19
C HIS A 110 -7.51 -0.55 7.45
N SER A 111 -7.43 -1.48 8.41
CA SER A 111 -8.12 -1.37 9.70
C SER A 111 -7.56 -0.26 10.62
N GLN A 112 -6.32 0.16 10.42
CA GLN A 112 -5.67 1.22 11.20
C GLN A 112 -6.05 2.60 10.64
N ARG A 113 -7.30 3.03 10.89
CA ARG A 113 -7.93 4.16 10.20
C ARG A 113 -7.08 5.44 10.12
N SER A 114 -6.42 5.83 11.21
CA SER A 114 -5.60 7.06 11.23
C SER A 114 -4.34 6.91 10.39
N ALA A 115 -3.55 5.86 10.63
CA ALA A 115 -2.31 5.59 9.89
C ALA A 115 -2.58 5.38 8.39
N PHE A 116 -3.57 4.54 8.07
CA PHE A 116 -3.96 4.27 6.69
C PHE A 116 -4.47 5.53 5.98
N SER A 117 -5.33 6.34 6.62
CA SER A 117 -5.83 7.57 5.99
C SER A 117 -4.72 8.59 5.73
N ASN A 118 -3.74 8.70 6.63
CA ASN A 118 -2.56 9.55 6.43
C ASN A 118 -1.72 9.04 5.25
N ASN A 119 -1.46 7.74 5.18
CA ASN A 119 -0.74 7.12 4.08
C ASN A 119 -1.45 7.33 2.73
N VAL A 120 -2.78 7.20 2.69
CA VAL A 120 -3.59 7.47 1.49
C VAL A 120 -3.50 8.93 1.06
N ARG A 121 -3.48 9.88 2.01
CA ARG A 121 -3.27 11.31 1.71
C ARG A 121 -1.90 11.54 1.07
N VAL A 122 -0.84 10.98 1.65
CA VAL A 122 0.52 11.10 1.11
C VAL A 122 0.62 10.48 -0.29
N ALA A 123 0.05 9.29 -0.48
CA ALA A 123 0.02 8.63 -1.78
C ALA A 123 -0.72 9.46 -2.84
N TYR A 124 -1.86 10.06 -2.48
CA TYR A 124 -2.60 10.96 -3.36
C TYR A 124 -1.75 12.18 -3.76
N ASP A 125 -1.12 12.83 -2.78
CA ASP A 125 -0.32 14.02 -3.04
C ASP A 125 0.90 13.70 -3.93
N LEU A 126 1.54 12.53 -3.75
CA LEU A 126 2.63 12.07 -4.62
C LEU A 126 2.20 11.89 -6.09
N LEU A 127 0.98 11.42 -6.32
CA LEU A 127 0.42 11.18 -7.66
C LEU A 127 -0.22 12.43 -8.28
N ASN A 128 -0.66 13.39 -7.45
CA ASN A 128 -1.29 14.63 -7.88
C ASN A 128 -0.27 15.68 -8.40
N LEU A 129 1.02 15.53 -8.06
CA LEU A 129 2.11 16.41 -8.53
C LEU A 129 2.46 16.24 -10.03
N THR A 130 1.57 15.63 -10.80
CA THR A 130 1.69 15.50 -12.25
C THR A 130 1.17 16.80 -12.86
N GLY A 131 2.01 17.84 -12.84
CA GLY A 131 1.67 19.15 -13.37
C GLY A 131 1.25 19.12 -14.86
N PRO A 132 0.54 20.15 -15.33
CA PRO A 132 0.11 20.22 -16.72
C PRO A 132 1.34 20.19 -17.63
N HIS A 133 1.32 19.29 -18.61
CA HIS A 133 2.27 19.29 -19.70
C HIS A 133 2.08 20.61 -20.47
N ARG A 134 2.78 21.69 -20.09
CA ARG A 134 2.92 22.86 -20.94
C ARG A 134 3.87 22.44 -22.06
N SER A 135 3.32 22.18 -23.23
CA SER A 135 4.10 22.08 -24.46
C SER A 135 5.00 23.31 -24.58
N PRO A 136 6.34 23.18 -24.65
CA PRO A 136 7.19 24.29 -25.02
C PRO A 136 7.12 24.42 -26.54
N GLY A 137 6.17 25.21 -27.04
CA GLY A 137 5.98 25.33 -28.46
C GLY A 137 4.89 26.31 -28.82
N GLU A 138 5.16 27.59 -28.62
CA GLU A 138 4.88 28.64 -29.61
C GLU A 138 5.46 29.96 -29.10
N LEU A 139 6.64 30.31 -29.63
CA LEU A 139 7.13 31.68 -29.69
C LEU A 139 6.38 32.37 -30.84
N PRO A 140 5.73 33.52 -30.64
CA PRO A 140 5.59 34.51 -31.69
C PRO A 140 6.75 35.49 -31.55
N GLU A 141 7.73 35.39 -32.46
CA GLU A 141 8.60 36.52 -32.76
C GLU A 141 7.76 37.68 -33.30
N GLY A 142 7.96 38.87 -32.75
CA GLY A 142 7.44 40.11 -33.30
C GLY A 142 7.54 41.26 -32.30
N PRO A 143 8.49 42.19 -32.46
CA PRO A 143 8.45 43.46 -31.76
C PRO A 143 7.52 44.40 -32.54
N ASP A 144 6.59 45.07 -31.87
CA ASP A 144 6.36 46.51 -32.06
C ASP A 144 5.31 47.05 -31.08
N GLY A 145 5.47 48.34 -30.78
CA GLY A 145 4.94 49.00 -29.60
C GLY A 145 3.43 49.15 -29.51
N SER A 146 2.94 49.41 -28.30
CA SER A 146 2.37 50.71 -27.94
C SER A 146 1.85 50.71 -26.51
N CYS A 147 2.27 51.71 -25.75
CA CYS A 147 1.78 52.01 -24.42
C CYS A 147 0.36 52.61 -24.50
N SER A 148 -0.54 52.19 -23.61
CA SER A 148 -1.64 53.04 -23.15
C SER A 148 -2.11 52.62 -21.76
N ASN A 149 -2.11 53.62 -20.88
CA ASN A 149 -2.47 53.54 -19.46
C ASN A 149 -3.99 53.55 -19.25
N SER A 150 -4.36 53.17 -18.01
CA SER A 150 -5.58 53.52 -17.22
C SER A 150 -6.70 52.47 -17.17
N PRO A 151 -7.51 52.42 -16.09
CA PRO A 151 -7.18 52.62 -14.68
C PRO A 151 -7.75 51.50 -13.76
N THR A 152 -7.25 51.51 -12.53
CA THR A 152 -7.65 50.74 -11.35
C THR A 152 -9.15 50.75 -11.08
N GLU A 153 -9.78 49.58 -11.03
CA GLU A 153 -10.78 49.13 -10.03
C GLU A 153 -11.37 47.77 -10.47
N GLY A 154 -11.24 46.75 -9.63
CA GLY A 154 -11.79 45.42 -9.90
C GLY A 154 -11.26 44.40 -8.91
N GLY A 155 -12.05 44.15 -7.85
CA GLY A 155 -11.84 43.03 -6.95
C GLY A 155 -11.77 41.72 -7.72
N GLY A 156 -10.84 40.87 -7.32
CA GLY A 156 -10.62 39.58 -7.92
C GLY A 156 -9.50 38.88 -7.18
N GLU A 157 -9.85 38.19 -6.11
CA GLU A 157 -9.10 37.04 -5.63
C GLU A 157 -8.94 36.06 -6.81
N GLY A 158 -7.88 36.23 -7.61
CA GLY A 158 -7.44 35.23 -8.57
C GLY A 158 -6.79 34.11 -7.78
N GLY A 159 -7.49 33.04 -7.41
CA GLY A 159 -8.29 32.24 -8.33
C GLY A 159 -7.39 31.37 -9.21
N GLY A 160 -6.23 30.94 -8.70
CA GLY A 160 -5.36 29.93 -9.29
C GLY A 160 -5.51 28.56 -8.64
N GLY A 161 -6.68 28.25 -8.08
CA GLY A 161 -7.02 26.91 -7.61
C GLY A 161 -7.30 26.01 -8.81
N GLY A 162 -6.28 25.68 -9.59
CA GLY A 162 -6.37 24.57 -10.54
C GLY A 162 -6.64 23.32 -9.73
N GLY A 163 -7.89 22.87 -9.72
CA GLY A 163 -8.31 21.66 -9.03
C GLY A 163 -7.58 20.45 -9.61
N GLY A 164 -6.37 20.21 -9.11
CA GLY A 164 -5.52 19.10 -9.49
C GLY A 164 -6.05 17.83 -8.83
N GLY A 165 -6.39 16.86 -9.68
CA GLY A 165 -6.68 15.49 -9.28
C GLY A 165 -5.63 14.53 -9.86
N VAL A 166 -5.53 13.35 -9.26
CA VAL A 166 -4.66 12.29 -9.77
C VAL A 166 -5.16 11.88 -11.15
N ARG A 167 -4.27 11.79 -12.13
CA ARG A 167 -4.64 11.37 -13.48
C ARG A 167 -5.27 9.96 -13.45
N GLY A 168 -6.42 9.77 -14.11
CA GLY A 168 -7.19 8.53 -14.03
C GLY A 168 -6.43 7.28 -14.49
N GLY A 169 -5.47 7.44 -15.41
CA GLY A 169 -4.56 6.35 -15.80
C GLY A 169 -3.67 5.89 -14.63
N LEU A 170 -3.09 6.82 -13.87
CA LEU A 170 -2.29 6.53 -12.68
C LEU A 170 -3.13 5.96 -11.54
N TYR A 171 -4.35 6.47 -11.37
CA TYR A 171 -5.30 5.92 -10.42
C TYR A 171 -5.63 4.46 -10.75
N THR A 172 -6.01 4.18 -12.00
CA THR A 172 -6.33 2.82 -12.46
C THR A 172 -5.12 1.89 -12.30
N GLN A 173 -3.92 2.35 -12.66
CA GLN A 173 -2.69 1.58 -12.47
C GLN A 173 -2.40 1.29 -11.00
N ALA A 174 -2.59 2.28 -10.11
CA ALA A 174 -2.43 2.08 -8.67
C ALA A 174 -3.41 1.03 -8.12
N LEU A 175 -4.67 1.06 -8.54
CA LEU A 175 -5.67 0.06 -8.11
C LEU A 175 -5.32 -1.35 -8.61
N GLN A 176 -4.82 -1.47 -9.84
CA GLN A 176 -4.33 -2.74 -10.40
C GLN A 176 -3.16 -3.30 -9.59
N CYS A 177 -2.17 -2.46 -9.28
CA CYS A 177 -1.02 -2.85 -8.45
C CYS A 177 -1.48 -3.32 -7.06
N LEU A 178 -2.37 -2.58 -6.39
CA LEU A 178 -2.89 -2.96 -5.07
C LEU A 178 -3.60 -4.32 -5.08
N CYS A 179 -4.35 -4.64 -6.12
CA CYS A 179 -5.01 -5.95 -6.25
C CYS A 179 -3.99 -7.06 -6.50
N SER A 180 -3.08 -6.85 -7.46
CA SER A 180 -2.06 -7.84 -7.84
C SER A 180 -1.12 -8.16 -6.68
N GLU A 181 -0.65 -7.15 -5.97
CA GLU A 181 0.26 -7.29 -4.83
C GLU A 181 -0.44 -7.83 -3.59
N GLY A 182 -1.75 -7.62 -3.50
CA GLY A 182 -2.62 -8.27 -2.52
C GLY A 182 -2.89 -9.75 -2.81
N GLY A 183 -2.29 -10.31 -3.86
CA GLY A 183 -2.45 -11.72 -4.24
C GLY A 183 -3.75 -12.03 -4.99
N VAL A 184 -4.46 -11.03 -5.48
CA VAL A 184 -5.71 -11.21 -6.23
C VAL A 184 -5.40 -11.39 -7.72
N PRO A 185 -5.84 -12.48 -8.36
CA PRO A 185 -5.65 -12.66 -9.79
C PRO A 185 -6.31 -11.53 -10.61
N ALA A 186 -5.72 -11.20 -11.77
CA ALA A 186 -6.24 -10.16 -12.65
C ALA A 186 -7.67 -10.45 -13.14
N SER A 187 -8.00 -11.72 -13.39
CA SER A 187 -9.35 -12.13 -13.78
C SER A 187 -10.40 -11.87 -12.68
N THR A 188 -10.01 -12.05 -11.42
CA THR A 188 -10.87 -11.87 -10.23
C THR A 188 -11.08 -10.41 -9.90
N SER A 189 -10.04 -9.58 -10.06
CA SER A 189 -10.09 -8.14 -9.77
C SER A 189 -10.67 -7.30 -10.93
N ALA A 190 -10.64 -7.79 -12.16
CA ALA A 190 -11.13 -7.07 -13.33
C ALA A 190 -12.59 -6.54 -13.21
N PRO A 191 -13.57 -7.29 -12.67
CA PRO A 191 -14.92 -6.76 -12.49
C PRO A 191 -15.00 -5.64 -11.46
N LEU A 192 -14.18 -5.68 -10.40
CA LEU A 192 -14.07 -4.60 -9.42
C LEU A 192 -13.47 -3.35 -10.06
N LEU A 193 -12.35 -3.50 -10.76
CA LEU A 193 -11.64 -2.40 -11.40
C LEU A 193 -12.50 -1.71 -12.46
N ARG A 194 -13.35 -2.45 -13.18
CA ARG A 194 -14.36 -1.86 -14.10
C ARG A 194 -15.37 -0.97 -13.38
N ARG A 195 -15.75 -1.26 -12.13
CA ARG A 195 -16.66 -0.40 -11.34
C ARG A 195 -15.99 0.84 -10.78
N LEU A 196 -14.68 0.77 -10.56
CA LEU A 196 -13.86 1.86 -10.01
C LEU A 196 -13.12 2.65 -11.09
N HIS A 197 -13.36 2.36 -12.37
CA HIS A 197 -12.57 2.92 -13.46
C HIS A 197 -12.82 4.42 -13.64
N CYS A 198 -11.74 5.18 -13.82
CA CYS A 198 -11.74 6.56 -14.30
C CYS A 198 -11.03 6.65 -15.65
N GLN A 199 -11.44 7.59 -16.50
CA GLN A 199 -10.80 7.77 -17.81
C GLN A 199 -9.35 8.21 -17.65
N ASP A 200 -8.47 7.82 -18.58
CA ASP A 200 -7.02 8.08 -18.47
C ASP A 200 -6.63 9.54 -18.28
N HIS A 201 -7.46 10.47 -18.75
CA HIS A 201 -7.26 11.92 -18.68
C HIS A 201 -8.10 12.60 -17.60
N GLU A 202 -8.97 11.85 -16.91
CA GLU A 202 -9.81 12.35 -15.83
C GLU A 202 -8.95 12.77 -14.63
N ALA A 203 -9.30 13.89 -14.01
CA ALA A 203 -8.69 14.32 -12.76
C ALA A 203 -9.45 13.70 -11.58
N VAL A 204 -8.90 12.64 -11.01
CA VAL A 204 -9.51 11.88 -9.91
C VAL A 204 -9.38 12.67 -8.59
N PRO A 205 -10.49 13.07 -7.96
CA PRO A 205 -10.45 13.78 -6.69
C PRO A 205 -10.06 12.86 -5.53
N TYR A 206 -9.62 13.45 -4.42
CA TYR A 206 -9.08 12.71 -3.28
C TYR A 206 -10.05 11.68 -2.69
N ASP A 207 -11.33 12.01 -2.62
CA ASP A 207 -12.38 11.14 -2.09
C ASP A 207 -12.61 9.91 -2.96
N VAL A 208 -12.61 10.06 -4.29
CA VAL A 208 -12.68 8.95 -5.26
C VAL A 208 -11.43 8.08 -5.20
N PHE A 209 -10.25 8.70 -5.17
CA PHE A 209 -8.98 7.99 -5.01
C PHE A 209 -8.97 7.16 -3.72
N ARG A 210 -9.31 7.79 -2.60
CA ARG A 210 -9.38 7.15 -1.29
C ARG A 210 -10.42 6.03 -1.25
N HIS A 211 -11.57 6.21 -1.89
CA HIS A 211 -12.59 5.18 -1.99
C HIS A 211 -12.08 3.96 -2.75
N GLY A 212 -11.45 4.16 -3.92
CA GLY A 212 -10.90 3.08 -4.73
C GLY A 212 -9.81 2.31 -4.00
N VAL A 213 -8.85 3.02 -3.40
CA VAL A 213 -7.74 2.42 -2.64
C VAL A 213 -8.25 1.59 -1.47
N LEU A 214 -9.17 2.14 -0.67
CA LEU A 214 -9.74 1.40 0.46
C LEU A 214 -10.52 0.16 -0.01
N THR A 215 -11.29 0.30 -1.10
CA THR A 215 -12.08 -0.81 -1.64
C THR A 215 -11.18 -1.93 -2.15
N CYS A 216 -10.10 -1.60 -2.89
CA CYS A 216 -9.12 -2.59 -3.34
C CYS A 216 -8.39 -3.25 -2.17
N ALA A 217 -7.97 -2.50 -1.15
CA ALA A 217 -7.30 -3.08 0.03
C ALA A 217 -8.22 -4.08 0.77
N VAL A 218 -9.46 -3.68 1.05
CA VAL A 218 -10.45 -4.55 1.70
C VAL A 218 -10.79 -5.77 0.83
N PHE A 219 -10.92 -5.58 -0.48
CA PHE A 219 -11.20 -6.66 -1.42
C PHE A 219 -10.06 -7.70 -1.46
N SER A 220 -8.81 -7.26 -1.52
CA SER A 220 -7.66 -8.17 -1.50
C SER A 220 -7.62 -9.03 -0.23
N ASP A 221 -7.85 -8.41 0.93
CA ASP A 221 -7.90 -9.14 2.19
C ASP A 221 -9.09 -10.12 2.26
N TYR A 222 -10.24 -9.72 1.71
CA TYR A 222 -11.42 -10.56 1.60
C TYR A 222 -11.17 -11.79 0.71
N ILE A 223 -10.58 -11.60 -0.47
CA ILE A 223 -10.26 -12.70 -1.40
C ILE A 223 -9.23 -13.65 -0.78
N ARG A 224 -8.18 -13.13 -0.14
CA ARG A 224 -7.19 -13.97 0.56
C ARG A 224 -7.85 -14.79 1.66
N GLN A 225 -8.81 -14.22 2.39
CA GLN A 225 -9.56 -14.96 3.40
C GLN A 225 -10.48 -16.02 2.78
N ALA A 226 -11.12 -15.72 1.65
CA ALA A 226 -11.92 -16.69 0.90
C ALA A 226 -11.06 -17.86 0.38
N GLN A 227 -9.89 -17.59 -0.18
CA GLN A 227 -8.92 -18.61 -0.61
C GLN A 227 -8.47 -19.50 0.57
N ARG A 228 -8.17 -18.90 1.73
CA ARG A 228 -7.84 -19.65 2.95
C ARG A 228 -9.00 -20.55 3.40
N LEU A 229 -10.24 -20.04 3.38
CA LEU A 229 -11.42 -20.83 3.71
C LEU A 229 -11.59 -22.01 2.74
N TYR A 230 -11.40 -21.81 1.44
CA TYR A 230 -11.48 -22.89 0.46
C TYR A 230 -10.41 -23.96 0.70
N ALA A 231 -9.19 -23.55 1.05
CA ALA A 231 -8.10 -24.47 1.38
C ALA A 231 -8.41 -25.35 2.60
N GLU A 232 -9.10 -24.82 3.61
CA GLU A 232 -9.54 -25.58 4.79
C GLU A 232 -10.67 -26.58 4.48
N VAL A 233 -11.52 -26.28 3.49
CA VAL A 233 -12.62 -27.17 3.07
C VAL A 233 -12.14 -28.23 2.08
N CYS A 234 -11.03 -27.99 1.39
CA CYS A 234 -10.40 -28.98 0.52
C CYS A 234 -9.57 -29.98 1.32
N CYS A 235 -9.83 -31.26 1.12
CA CYS A 235 -8.89 -32.31 1.50
C CYS A 235 -7.85 -32.48 0.37
N PRO A 236 -6.55 -32.28 0.62
CA PRO A 236 -5.53 -32.44 -0.42
C PRO A 236 -5.50 -33.84 -1.05
N ASP A 237 -5.99 -34.85 -0.33
CA ASP A 237 -6.03 -36.25 -0.78
C ASP A 237 -7.31 -36.62 -1.57
N GLU A 238 -8.37 -35.80 -1.50
CA GLU A 238 -9.70 -36.12 -2.08
C GLU A 238 -10.07 -35.27 -3.31
N GLY A 239 -9.21 -34.32 -3.69
CA GLY A 239 -9.44 -33.44 -4.83
C GLY A 239 -10.26 -32.18 -4.47
N PRO A 240 -10.93 -31.53 -5.46
CA PRO A 240 -11.63 -30.27 -5.23
C PRO A 240 -12.77 -30.42 -4.22
N ALA A 241 -13.02 -29.37 -3.44
CA ALA A 241 -14.01 -29.39 -2.37
C ALA A 241 -15.43 -29.71 -2.87
N SER A 242 -16.22 -30.38 -2.03
CA SER A 242 -17.63 -30.64 -2.32
C SER A 242 -18.39 -29.34 -2.55
N ARG A 243 -19.16 -29.30 -3.63
CA ARG A 243 -19.94 -28.12 -4.02
C ARG A 243 -20.92 -27.68 -2.93
N GLY A 244 -21.52 -28.63 -2.20
CA GLY A 244 -22.43 -28.31 -1.09
C GLY A 244 -21.73 -27.60 0.07
N LEU A 245 -20.54 -28.06 0.45
CA LEU A 245 -19.72 -27.42 1.49
C LEU A 245 -19.32 -26.01 1.05
N CYS A 246 -18.82 -25.85 -0.18
CA CYS A 246 -18.47 -24.55 -0.75
C CYS A 246 -19.65 -23.57 -0.76
N LEU A 247 -20.83 -24.00 -1.20
CA LEU A 247 -22.03 -23.16 -1.20
C LEU A 247 -22.46 -22.75 0.22
N ALA A 248 -22.32 -23.62 1.22
CA ALA A 248 -22.62 -23.27 2.60
C ALA A 248 -21.66 -22.22 3.16
N VAL A 249 -20.37 -22.31 2.82
CA VAL A 249 -19.39 -21.27 3.15
C VAL A 249 -19.74 -19.95 2.45
N LEU A 250 -20.04 -19.99 1.14
CA LEU A 250 -20.40 -18.80 0.37
C LEU A 250 -21.68 -18.12 0.88
N GLU A 251 -22.72 -18.87 1.24
CA GLU A 251 -23.93 -18.30 1.86
C GLU A 251 -23.63 -17.72 3.24
N THR A 252 -22.78 -18.36 4.04
CA THR A 252 -22.35 -17.80 5.34
C THR A 252 -21.59 -16.47 5.15
N LEU A 253 -20.72 -16.39 4.14
CA LEU A 253 -20.03 -15.15 3.76
C LEU A 253 -21.04 -14.09 3.31
N LYS A 254 -22.00 -14.46 2.46
CA LYS A 254 -23.06 -13.55 2.00
C LYS A 254 -23.88 -13.00 3.16
N GLU A 255 -24.35 -13.83 4.08
CA GLU A 255 -25.08 -13.41 5.27
C GLU A 255 -24.25 -12.47 6.16
N ALA A 256 -22.95 -12.73 6.31
CA ALA A 256 -22.06 -11.84 7.04
C ALA A 256 -22.00 -10.45 6.38
N LEU A 257 -21.88 -10.40 5.05
CA LEU A 257 -21.90 -9.15 4.30
C LEU A 257 -23.26 -8.42 4.41
N GLU A 258 -24.39 -9.15 4.46
CA GLU A 258 -25.76 -8.59 4.57
C GLU A 258 -26.11 -8.08 5.97
N THR A 259 -25.73 -8.80 7.03
CA THR A 259 -25.96 -8.38 8.44
C THR A 259 -25.20 -7.11 8.84
N SER A 260 -24.32 -6.62 7.96
CA SER A 260 -23.59 -5.37 8.10
C SER A 260 -24.36 -4.16 7.54
N GLN A 261 -25.42 -4.41 6.76
CA GLN A 261 -26.25 -3.39 6.11
C GLN A 261 -27.24 -2.71 7.08
N GLY A 262 -27.48 -3.33 8.25
CA GLY A 262 -28.39 -2.85 9.29
C GLY A 262 -27.74 -2.10 10.45
N CYS A 263 -26.42 -1.85 10.43
CA CYS A 263 -25.81 -0.93 11.39
C CYS A 263 -26.20 0.49 10.99
N ASP A 264 -27.26 1.01 11.61
CA ASP A 264 -27.72 2.38 11.45
C ASP A 264 -26.54 3.35 11.49
N ALA A 265 -26.54 4.30 10.56
CA ALA A 265 -25.58 5.39 10.43
C ALA A 265 -25.49 6.33 11.67
N ASN A 266 -26.06 5.93 12.80
CA ASN A 266 -26.28 6.75 13.99
C ASN A 266 -25.23 6.60 15.10
N VAL A 267 -24.28 5.66 15.01
CA VAL A 267 -23.28 5.47 16.09
C VAL A 267 -22.09 6.44 15.98
N CYS A 268 -21.96 7.21 14.89
CA CYS A 268 -20.85 8.16 14.71
C CYS A 268 -21.27 9.61 14.41
N VAL A 269 -22.54 9.99 14.56
CA VAL A 269 -22.97 11.38 14.36
C VAL A 269 -22.77 12.17 15.65
N ASN A 270 -21.55 12.69 15.86
CA ASN A 270 -21.44 13.90 16.67
C ASN A 270 -22.07 15.05 15.86
N ALA A 271 -22.95 15.83 16.49
CA ALA A 271 -23.95 16.68 15.85
C ALA A 271 -23.44 17.87 15.00
N ASN A 272 -22.14 17.94 14.69
CA ASN A 272 -21.53 19.13 14.07
C ASN A 272 -20.95 18.94 12.66
N THR A 273 -21.11 17.80 12.00
CA THR A 273 -20.56 17.59 10.65
C THR A 273 -21.66 17.35 9.62
N LYS A 274 -22.28 18.44 9.15
CA LYS A 274 -23.19 18.40 8.00
C LYS A 274 -22.38 18.13 6.71
N ASN A 275 -22.87 17.17 5.93
CA ASN A 275 -22.64 16.96 4.50
C ASN A 275 -21.24 16.49 4.04
N ASN A 276 -20.87 15.23 4.31
CA ASN A 276 -19.83 14.57 3.53
C ASN A 276 -20.28 13.16 3.10
N SER A 277 -20.57 12.98 1.79
CA SER A 277 -20.90 11.65 1.20
C SER A 277 -19.76 10.63 1.36
N SER A 278 -18.54 11.12 1.56
CA SER A 278 -17.32 10.36 1.90
C SER A 278 -17.43 9.62 3.25
N LEU A 279 -18.23 10.11 4.21
CA LEU A 279 -18.41 9.44 5.50
C LEU A 279 -19.23 8.15 5.35
N GLU A 280 -20.22 8.17 4.46
CA GLU A 280 -21.17 7.08 4.26
C GLU A 280 -20.53 5.87 3.55
N THR A 281 -19.59 6.10 2.64
CA THR A 281 -18.76 5.05 2.02
C THR A 281 -17.77 4.44 3.00
N ASN A 282 -17.24 5.22 3.94
CA ASN A 282 -16.39 4.69 5.02
C ASN A 282 -17.17 3.79 5.98
N VAL A 283 -18.39 4.16 6.37
CA VAL A 283 -19.25 3.35 7.26
C VAL A 283 -19.48 1.97 6.67
N LYS A 284 -19.69 1.84 5.36
CA LYS A 284 -19.88 0.52 4.71
C LYS A 284 -18.60 -0.34 4.69
N ALA A 285 -17.42 0.26 4.52
CA ALA A 285 -16.15 -0.47 4.63
C ALA A 285 -15.89 -0.97 6.07
N ILE A 286 -16.33 -0.22 7.07
CA ILE A 286 -16.29 -0.59 8.49
C ILE A 286 -17.28 -1.72 8.78
N CYS A 287 -18.45 -1.69 8.15
CA CYS A 287 -19.43 -2.78 8.22
C CYS A 287 -18.85 -4.12 7.73
N TYR A 288 -17.96 -4.13 6.71
CA TYR A 288 -17.25 -5.35 6.29
C TYR A 288 -16.29 -5.91 7.36
N LEU A 289 -15.68 -5.05 8.18
CA LEU A 289 -14.85 -5.46 9.32
C LEU A 289 -15.68 -5.96 10.51
N GLU A 290 -16.90 -5.44 10.71
CA GLU A 290 -17.83 -5.98 11.72
C GLU A 290 -18.47 -7.31 11.28
N ALA A 291 -18.72 -7.47 9.98
CA ALA A 291 -19.15 -8.73 9.38
C ALA A 291 -18.15 -9.86 9.64
N SER A 292 -16.85 -9.58 9.50
CA SER A 292 -15.80 -10.56 9.77
C SER A 292 -15.70 -10.96 11.25
N ALA A 293 -16.07 -10.07 12.19
CA ALA A 293 -16.19 -10.41 13.61
C ALA A 293 -17.44 -11.25 13.94
N LYS A 294 -18.50 -11.18 13.12
CA LYS A 294 -19.75 -11.96 13.28
C LYS A 294 -19.70 -13.35 12.63
N LEU A 295 -18.73 -13.60 11.75
CA LEU A 295 -18.34 -14.93 11.27
C LEU A 295 -17.70 -15.71 12.41
N SER A 296 -18.51 -16.31 13.29
CA SER A 296 -17.98 -17.19 14.32
C SER A 296 -17.66 -18.56 13.74
N PRO A 297 -16.55 -19.20 14.16
CA PRO A 297 -16.23 -20.57 13.75
C PRO A 297 -17.39 -21.56 13.98
N CYS A 298 -18.18 -21.34 15.04
CA CYS A 298 -19.34 -22.16 15.35
C CYS A 298 -20.47 -22.06 14.31
N LYS A 299 -20.78 -20.85 13.80
CA LYS A 299 -21.81 -20.67 12.77
C LYS A 299 -21.40 -21.32 11.46
N LEU A 300 -20.12 -21.16 11.08
CA LEU A 300 -19.56 -21.78 9.89
C LEU A 300 -19.61 -23.32 9.99
N ALA A 301 -19.20 -23.88 11.12
CA ALA A 301 -19.24 -25.33 11.35
C ALA A 301 -20.68 -25.89 11.30
N GLN A 302 -21.67 -25.15 11.82
CA GLN A 302 -23.09 -25.54 11.74
C GLN A 302 -23.60 -25.55 10.29
N ALA A 303 -23.29 -24.52 9.51
CA ALA A 303 -23.66 -24.43 8.10
C ALA A 303 -23.04 -25.59 7.28
N MET A 304 -21.75 -25.86 7.50
CA MET A 304 -21.03 -26.97 6.85
C MET A 304 -21.61 -28.34 7.21
N SER A 305 -21.96 -28.55 8.49
CA SER A 305 -22.58 -29.80 8.95
C SER A 305 -23.95 -30.05 8.30
N GLY A 306 -24.74 -28.98 8.10
CA GLY A 306 -26.02 -29.06 7.38
C GLY A 306 -25.86 -29.31 5.88
N ALA A 307 -24.76 -28.84 5.28
CA ALA A 307 -24.49 -29.01 3.85
C ALA A 307 -24.10 -30.44 3.48
N HIS A 308 -23.40 -31.14 4.37
CA HIS A 308 -23.04 -32.55 4.21
C HIS A 308 -24.30 -33.45 4.08
N LEU A 309 -25.43 -33.02 4.65
CA LEU A 309 -26.71 -33.71 4.59
C LEU A 309 -27.54 -33.38 3.34
N ARG A 310 -27.24 -32.28 2.63
CA ARG A 310 -28.10 -31.73 1.57
C ARG A 310 -27.67 -32.07 0.14
N GLY A 311 -26.53 -32.73 -0.05
CA GLY A 311 -26.23 -33.51 -1.26
C GLY A 311 -26.37 -32.77 -2.60
N THR A 312 -25.94 -31.51 -2.72
CA THR A 312 -25.73 -30.90 -4.04
C THR A 312 -24.54 -31.57 -4.70
N GLY A 313 -24.81 -32.47 -5.65
CA GLY A 313 -23.80 -33.25 -6.34
C GLY A 313 -22.79 -32.38 -7.10
N GLY A 314 -21.53 -32.80 -7.06
CA GLY A 314 -20.41 -32.16 -7.77
C GLY A 314 -19.36 -31.56 -6.82
N ASN A 315 -18.25 -31.17 -7.42
CA ASN A 315 -17.17 -30.46 -6.75
C ASN A 315 -17.14 -29.02 -7.28
N MET A 316 -16.58 -28.12 -6.49
CA MET A 316 -16.29 -26.73 -6.89
C MET A 316 -14.78 -26.55 -6.79
N ASP A 317 -14.15 -26.05 -7.85
CA ASP A 317 -12.72 -25.79 -7.83
C ASP A 317 -12.38 -24.45 -7.14
N ALA A 318 -11.10 -24.23 -6.87
CA ALA A 318 -10.61 -23.04 -6.17
C ALA A 318 -10.97 -21.75 -6.90
N LYS A 319 -10.95 -21.78 -8.23
CA LYS A 319 -11.18 -20.61 -9.06
C LYS A 319 -12.67 -20.27 -9.11
N GLU A 320 -13.52 -21.28 -9.29
CA GLU A 320 -14.98 -21.13 -9.23
C GLU A 320 -15.42 -20.57 -7.86
N PHE A 321 -14.86 -21.07 -6.76
CA PHE A 321 -15.15 -20.56 -5.42
C PHE A 321 -14.69 -19.10 -5.24
N GLU A 322 -13.47 -18.78 -5.67
CA GLU A 322 -12.92 -17.43 -5.61
C GLU A 322 -13.77 -16.43 -6.40
N ASP A 323 -14.15 -16.77 -7.63
CA ASP A 323 -14.96 -15.91 -8.48
C ASP A 323 -16.37 -15.71 -7.88
N ALA A 324 -16.97 -16.75 -7.32
CA ALA A 324 -18.24 -16.64 -6.62
C ALA A 324 -18.14 -15.74 -5.37
N ALA A 325 -17.08 -15.86 -4.58
CA ALA A 325 -16.83 -14.98 -3.45
C ALA A 325 -16.60 -13.53 -3.91
N ALA A 326 -15.82 -13.32 -4.97
CA ALA A 326 -15.57 -12.00 -5.55
C ALA A 326 -16.87 -11.30 -5.98
N GLU A 327 -17.76 -12.02 -6.67
CA GLU A 327 -19.08 -11.51 -7.08
C GLU A 327 -19.94 -11.03 -5.90
N LEU A 328 -19.91 -11.75 -4.76
CA LEU A 328 -20.61 -11.33 -3.54
C LEU A 328 -20.11 -9.96 -3.05
N PHE A 329 -18.80 -9.72 -3.09
CA PHE A 329 -18.23 -8.44 -2.69
C PHE A 329 -18.53 -7.33 -3.72
N ILE A 330 -18.25 -7.60 -5.00
CA ILE A 330 -18.30 -6.60 -6.08
C ILE A 330 -19.72 -6.09 -6.34
N THR A 331 -20.73 -6.94 -6.20
CA THR A 331 -22.14 -6.55 -6.33
C THR A 331 -22.52 -5.40 -5.38
N ARG A 332 -21.82 -5.27 -4.25
CA ARG A 332 -22.05 -4.25 -3.21
C ARG A 332 -21.22 -2.98 -3.39
N VAL A 333 -20.24 -2.98 -4.28
CA VAL A 333 -19.38 -1.81 -4.55
C VAL A 333 -20.15 -0.81 -5.41
N LYS A 334 -20.17 0.45 -4.94
CA LYS A 334 -20.75 1.58 -5.71
C LYS A 334 -19.88 1.83 -6.94
N VAL A 335 -20.53 2.10 -8.07
CA VAL A 335 -19.82 2.52 -9.28
C VAL A 335 -19.31 3.95 -9.07
N VAL A 336 -18.08 4.22 -9.47
CA VAL A 336 -17.55 5.58 -9.56
C VAL A 336 -18.14 6.21 -10.82
N SER A 337 -18.87 7.32 -10.66
CA SER A 337 -19.52 8.07 -11.76
C SER A 337 -19.22 9.55 -11.61
#